data_AF-A0AB38U7V1-F1
#
_entry.id   AF-A0AB38U7V1-F1
#
_cell.length_a   1.000
_cell.length_b   1.000
_cell.length_c   1.000
_cell.angle_alpha   90.00
_cell.angle_beta   90.00
_cell.angle_gamma   90.00
#
_symmetry.space_group_name_H-M   'P 1'
#
loop_
_entity.id
_entity.type
_entity.pdbx_description
1 polymer ?
#
loop_
_entity_poly.entity_id
_entity_poly.type
_entity_poly.pdbx_seq_one_letter_code
_entity_poly.pdbx_strand_id
1 'polypeptide(L)'
;MISYSINRGIGKPAEFKGLRSQYLFIFAGGLLAVFVLFIILYMIGINQWVCIGFGVVAASVLVYFTFMLNDKYGTHGLMKMTARKSHPRYIINRKAIPRLFTYKRQKNA
;
A
#
# COMPACT_ATOMS: atom_id res chain seq x y z
N MET A 1 2.09 -29.64 7.83
CA MET A 1 1.94 -28.40 8.62
C MET A 1 3.11 -27.49 8.27
N ILE A 2 2.86 -26.31 7.69
CA ILE A 2 3.94 -25.36 7.41
C ILE A 2 3.88 -24.29 8.50
N SER A 3 4.81 -24.38 9.44
CA SER A 3 4.99 -23.38 10.49
C SER A 3 5.78 -22.23 9.89
N TYR A 4 5.07 -21.23 9.37
CA TYR A 4 5.71 -20.03 8.85
C TYR A 4 6.16 -19.17 10.02
N SER A 5 7.47 -18.98 10.18
CA SER A 5 8.05 -18.03 11.13
C SER A 5 7.71 -16.60 10.70
N ILE A 6 6.50 -16.15 11.02
CA ILE A 6 6.20 -14.72 11.02
C ILE A 6 7.10 -14.12 12.09
N ASN A 7 8.19 -13.47 11.68
CA ASN A 7 9.05 -12.69 12.56
C ASN A 7 8.30 -11.43 13.01
N ARG A 8 7.31 -11.61 13.89
CA ARG A 8 6.58 -10.56 14.60
C ARG A 8 7.52 -9.97 15.64
N GLY A 9 8.40 -9.08 15.22
CA GLY A 9 8.89 -8.05 16.13
C GLY A 9 7.67 -7.26 16.60
N ILE A 10 7.48 -7.12 17.92
CA ILE A 10 6.38 -6.34 18.51
C ILE A 10 6.39 -4.94 17.86
N GLY A 11 5.30 -4.57 17.18
CA GLY A 11 5.14 -3.27 16.50
C GLY A 11 5.61 -3.20 15.03
N LYS A 12 6.11 -4.27 14.41
CA LYS A 12 6.47 -4.27 12.98
C LYS A 12 5.27 -4.61 12.09
N PRO A 13 5.05 -3.90 10.98
CA PRO A 13 3.98 -4.22 10.02
C PRO A 13 4.20 -5.61 9.43
N ALA A 14 3.13 -6.30 9.05
CA ALA A 14 3.23 -7.65 8.47
C ALA A 14 4.10 -7.62 7.20
N GLU A 15 5.09 -8.52 7.15
CA GLU A 15 5.95 -8.74 5.99
C GLU A 15 5.83 -10.20 5.56
N PHE A 16 5.57 -10.45 4.28
CA PHE A 16 5.53 -11.78 3.70
C PHE A 16 6.63 -11.89 2.65
N LYS A 17 7.66 -12.72 2.91
CA LYS A 17 8.78 -12.93 1.97
C LYS A 17 9.38 -11.63 1.40
N GLY A 18 9.56 -10.60 2.24
CA GLY A 18 10.09 -9.28 1.84
C GLY A 18 9.06 -8.29 1.29
N LEU A 19 7.82 -8.74 1.04
CA LEU A 19 6.70 -7.90 0.65
C LEU A 19 6.07 -7.25 1.88
N ARG A 20 6.04 -5.92 1.94
CA ARG A 20 5.37 -5.17 3.02
C ARG A 20 3.84 -5.26 2.87
N SER A 21 3.09 -5.17 3.98
CA SER A 21 1.64 -5.42 3.97
C SER A 21 0.85 -4.56 2.95
N GLN A 22 1.21 -3.30 2.73
CA GLN A 22 0.53 -2.44 1.75
C GLN A 22 0.61 -2.99 0.32
N TYR A 23 1.77 -3.47 -0.10
CA TYR A 23 1.96 -4.06 -1.43
C TYR A 23 1.36 -5.46 -1.51
N LEU A 24 1.30 -6.20 -0.39
CA LEU A 24 0.57 -7.47 -0.32
C LEU A 24 -0.92 -7.29 -0.63
N PHE A 25 -1.56 -6.24 -0.10
CA PHE A 25 -2.96 -5.94 -0.41
C PHE A 25 -3.15 -5.58 -1.89
N ILE A 26 -2.24 -4.79 -2.48
CA ILE A 26 -2.25 -4.47 -3.91
C ILE A 26 -2.11 -5.74 -4.75
N PHE A 27 -1.21 -6.65 -4.35
CA PHE A 27 -1.00 -7.93 -5.03
C PHE A 27 -2.24 -8.81 -5.01
N ALA A 28 -2.82 -9.01 -3.82
CA ALA A 28 -4.02 -9.83 -3.65
C ALA A 28 -5.22 -9.26 -4.42
N GLY A 29 -5.44 -7.93 -4.32
CA GLY A 29 -6.49 -7.25 -5.08
C GLY A 29 -6.27 -7.33 -6.59
N GLY A 30 -5.02 -7.17 -7.05
CA GLY A 30 -4.65 -7.31 -8.45
C GLY A 30 -4.88 -8.73 -8.99
N LEU A 31 -4.52 -9.77 -8.22
CA LEU A 31 -4.77 -11.16 -8.62
C LEU A 31 -6.27 -11.44 -8.73
N LEU A 32 -7.07 -10.94 -7.78
CA LEU A 32 -8.52 -11.06 -7.84
C LEU A 32 -9.08 -10.37 -9.09
N ALA A 33 -8.60 -9.16 -9.41
CA ALA A 33 -9.01 -8.44 -10.62
C ALA A 33 -8.66 -9.19 -11.91
N VAL A 34 -7.44 -9.73 -12.01
CA VAL A 34 -7.00 -10.55 -13.17
C VAL A 34 -7.86 -11.81 -13.28
N PHE A 35 -8.20 -12.45 -12.16
CA PHE A 35 -9.06 -13.63 -12.15
C PHE A 35 -10.49 -13.32 -12.63
N VAL A 36 -11.11 -12.25 -12.13
CA VAL A 36 -12.44 -11.82 -12.59
C VAL A 36 -12.42 -11.46 -14.07
N LEU A 37 -11.39 -10.74 -14.52
CA LEU A 37 -11.23 -10.40 -15.93
C LEU A 37 -11.06 -11.65 -16.81
N PHE A 38 -10.30 -12.64 -16.37
CA PHE A 38 -10.17 -13.92 -17.05
C PHE A 38 -11.54 -14.62 -17.21
N ILE A 39 -12.35 -14.66 -16.15
CA ILE A 39 -13.70 -15.24 -16.21
C ILE A 39 -14.57 -14.50 -17.24
N ILE A 40 -14.54 -13.17 -17.23
CA ILE A 40 -15.31 -12.36 -18.18
C ILE A 40 -14.88 -12.65 -19.63
N LEU A 41 -13.56 -12.66 -19.90
CA LEU A 41 -13.02 -12.96 -21.23
C LEU A 41 -13.43 -14.36 -21.71
N TYR A 42 -13.40 -15.35 -20.81
CA TYR A 42 -13.87 -16.70 -21.10
C TYR A 42 -15.37 -16.75 -21.39
N MET A 43 -16.20 -16.05 -20.60
CA MET A 43 -17.65 -15.98 -20.80
C MET A 43 -18.07 -15.31 -22.11
N ILE A 44 -17.28 -14.37 -22.62
CA ILE A 44 -17.51 -13.70 -23.91
C ILE A 44 -17.20 -14.64 -25.10
N GLY A 45 -16.60 -15.81 -24.85
CA GLY A 45 -16.30 -16.81 -25.88
C GLY A 45 -14.96 -16.61 -26.57
N ILE A 46 -14.02 -15.89 -25.93
CA ILE A 46 -12.65 -15.74 -26.44
C ILE A 46 -11.94 -17.10 -26.38
N ASN A 47 -11.11 -17.37 -27.39
CA ASN A 47 -10.31 -18.60 -27.47
C ASN A 47 -9.50 -18.80 -26.18
N GLN A 48 -9.61 -19.99 -25.59
CA GLN A 48 -8.99 -20.36 -24.33
C GLN A 48 -7.47 -20.16 -24.32
N TRP A 49 -6.79 -20.40 -25.45
CA TRP A 49 -5.35 -20.15 -25.56
C TRP A 49 -4.99 -18.68 -25.38
N VAL A 50 -5.83 -17.78 -25.89
CA VAL A 50 -5.66 -16.33 -25.73
C VAL A 50 -5.93 -15.93 -24.28
N CYS A 51 -6.98 -16.47 -23.65
CA CYS A 51 -7.28 -16.23 -22.25
C CYS A 51 -6.14 -16.70 -21.31
N ILE A 52 -5.56 -17.89 -21.58
CA ILE A 52 -4.43 -18.42 -20.82
C ILE A 52 -3.20 -17.53 -21.00
N GLY A 53 -2.87 -17.18 -22.23
CA GLY A 53 -1.75 -16.28 -22.52
C GLY A 53 -1.90 -14.93 -21.80
N PHE A 54 -3.09 -14.34 -21.87
CA PHE A 54 -3.42 -13.12 -21.15
C PHE A 54 -3.26 -13.28 -19.63
N GLY A 55 -3.80 -14.35 -19.05
CA GLY A 55 -3.71 -14.61 -17.61
C GLY A 55 -2.27 -14.74 -17.12
N VAL A 56 -1.43 -15.50 -17.83
CA VAL A 56 -0.01 -15.68 -17.49
C VAL A 56 0.76 -14.37 -17.59
N VAL A 57 0.56 -13.62 -18.68
CA VAL A 57 1.23 -12.33 -18.88
C VAL A 57 0.78 -11.32 -17.82
N ALA A 58 -0.52 -11.19 -17.59
CA ALA A 58 -1.08 -10.26 -16.60
C ALA A 58 -0.61 -10.58 -15.18
N ALA A 59 -0.61 -11.85 -14.78
CA ALA A 59 -0.11 -12.28 -13.47
C ALA A 59 1.40 -11.99 -13.33
N SER A 60 2.20 -12.27 -14.37
CA SER A 60 3.64 -12.02 -14.35
C SER A 60 3.96 -10.53 -14.22
N VAL A 61 3.26 -9.68 -14.99
CA VAL A 61 3.38 -8.22 -14.92
C VAL A 61 2.94 -7.71 -13.54
N LEU A 62 1.86 -8.24 -12.98
CA LEU A 62 1.38 -7.85 -11.66
C LEU A 62 2.40 -8.18 -10.56
N VAL A 63 2.98 -9.39 -10.58
CA VAL A 63 4.04 -9.79 -9.65
C VAL A 63 5.21 -8.81 -9.78
N TYR A 64 5.75 -8.63 -10.99
CA TYR A 64 6.87 -7.73 -11.24
C TYR A 64 6.59 -6.30 -10.75
N PHE A 65 5.42 -5.75 -11.10
CA PHE A 65 5.02 -4.40 -10.71
C PHE A 65 4.92 -4.26 -9.18
N THR A 66 4.36 -5.26 -8.50
CA THR A 66 4.22 -5.24 -7.04
C THR A 66 5.58 -5.24 -6.35
N PHE A 67 6.52 -6.08 -6.78
CA PHE A 67 7.87 -6.11 -6.23
C PHE A 67 8.65 -4.82 -6.54
N MET A 68 8.53 -4.30 -7.76
CA MET A 68 9.12 -3.01 -8.13
C MET A 68 8.63 -1.86 -7.24
N LEU A 69 7.32 -1.82 -6.94
CA LEU A 69 6.74 -0.83 -6.02
C LEU A 69 7.25 -1.02 -4.58
N ASN A 70 7.33 -2.27 -4.12
CA ASN A 70 7.82 -2.62 -2.80
C ASN A 70 9.25 -2.10 -2.58
N ASP A 71 10.13 -2.29 -3.57
CA ASP A 71 11.53 -1.89 -3.51
C ASP A 71 11.70 -0.38 -3.66
N LYS A 72 10.93 0.25 -4.56
CA LYS A 72 11.04 1.70 -4.83
C LYS A 72 10.55 2.57 -3.68
N TYR A 73 9.46 2.18 -3.00
CA TYR A 73 8.77 3.05 -2.05
C TYR A 73 8.83 2.55 -0.60
N GLY A 74 9.10 1.27 -0.35
CA GLY A 74 9.19 0.71 1.00
C GLY A 74 7.90 0.83 1.82
N THR A 75 7.94 0.59 3.12
CA THR A 75 6.75 0.50 4.00
C THR A 75 5.85 1.73 4.05
N HIS A 76 6.45 2.92 4.03
CA HIS A 76 5.72 4.18 4.24
C HIS A 76 5.71 5.07 2.99
N GLY A 77 6.31 4.66 1.87
CA GLY A 77 6.43 5.52 0.69
C GLY A 77 5.09 5.87 0.06
N LEU A 78 4.19 4.88 -0.09
CA LEU A 78 2.82 5.13 -0.57
C LEU A 78 2.06 6.07 0.36
N MET A 79 2.14 5.86 1.68
CA MET A 79 1.51 6.74 2.68
C MET A 79 2.09 8.17 2.66
N LYS A 80 3.39 8.33 2.44
CA LYS A 80 4.01 9.66 2.30
C LYS A 80 3.54 10.36 1.03
N MET A 81 3.37 9.62 -0.08
CA MET A 81 2.84 10.18 -1.33
C MET A 81 1.39 10.63 -1.20
N THR A 82 0.54 9.85 -0.51
CA THR A 82 -0.84 10.27 -0.24
C THR A 82 -0.89 11.45 0.72
N ALA A 83 -0.08 11.46 1.78
CA ALA A 83 0.02 12.58 2.72
C ALA A 83 0.47 13.88 2.04
N ARG A 84 1.37 13.81 1.05
CA ARG A 84 1.81 14.97 0.27
C ARG A 84 0.66 15.60 -0.52
N LYS A 85 -0.30 14.79 -1.02
CA LYS A 85 -1.49 15.29 -1.73
C LYS A 85 -2.48 15.99 -0.81
N SER A 86 -2.53 15.60 0.47
CA SER A 86 -3.41 16.22 1.46
C SER A 86 -2.83 17.47 2.14
N HIS A 87 -1.64 17.94 1.76
CA HIS A 87 -1.01 19.08 2.42
C HIS A 87 -1.69 20.41 2.02
N PRO A 88 -2.10 21.25 2.99
CA PRO A 88 -2.69 22.56 2.69
C PRO A 88 -1.65 23.49 2.05
N ARG A 89 -2.08 24.37 1.12
CA ARG A 89 -1.19 25.34 0.46
C ARG A 89 -0.69 26.44 1.40
N TYR A 90 -1.46 26.75 2.44
CA TYR A 90 -1.09 27.72 3.46
C TYR A 90 -1.72 27.33 4.80
N ILE A 91 -1.04 27.65 5.89
CA ILE A 91 -1.57 27.52 7.25
C ILE A 91 -1.89 28.95 7.71
N ILE A 92 -3.18 29.30 7.82
CA ILE A 92 -3.59 30.60 8.38
C ILE A 92 -3.71 30.45 9.89
N ASN A 93 -3.01 31.31 10.62
CA ASN A 93 -3.19 31.45 12.05
C ASN A 93 -3.84 32.80 12.37
N ARG A 94 -5.05 32.79 12.93
CA ARG A 94 -5.76 34.01 13.36
C ARG A 94 -5.39 34.44 14.78
N LYS A 95 -4.65 33.63 15.53
CA LYS A 95 -4.18 33.96 16.87
C LYS A 95 -2.78 34.56 16.80
N ALA A 96 -2.54 35.59 17.60
CA ALA A 96 -1.19 36.14 17.80
C ALA A 96 -0.25 35.03 18.29
N ILE A 97 0.95 34.92 17.70
CA ILE A 97 1.98 33.91 18.01
C ILE A 97 2.18 33.68 19.52
N PRO A 98 2.31 34.70 20.39
CA PRO A 98 2.49 34.50 21.83
C PRO A 98 1.28 33.84 22.53
N ARG A 99 0.07 33.88 21.95
CA ARG A 99 -1.12 33.18 22.48
C ARG A 99 -1.20 31.70 22.06
N LEU A 100 -0.33 31.26 21.14
CA LEU A 100 -0.24 29.86 20.75
C LEU A 100 0.61 29.05 21.73
N PHE A 101 1.59 29.71 22.33
CA PHE A 101 2.47 29.10 23.32
C PHE A 101 1.93 29.40 24.71
N THR A 102 1.18 28.45 25.27
CA THR A 102 0.75 28.52 26.67
C THR A 102 1.99 28.34 27.56
N TYR A 103 2.54 29.43 28.09
CA TYR A 103 3.56 29.34 29.11
C TYR A 103 2.93 28.76 30.38
N LYS A 104 3.29 27.52 30.76
CA LYS A 104 2.96 26.99 32.08
C LYS A 104 3.71 27.83 33.10
N ARG A 105 3.03 28.81 33.71
CA ARG A 105 3.56 29.55 34.86
C ARG A 105 3.79 28.52 35.96
N GLN A 106 5.06 28.25 36.29
CA GLN A 106 5.45 27.39 37.38
C GLN A 106 4.84 27.97 38.66
N LYS A 107 3.86 27.26 39.22
CA LYS A 107 3.27 27.60 40.52
C LYS A 107 4.32 27.24 41.56
N ASN A 108 5.10 28.22 42.00
CA ASN A 108 5.93 28.05 43.18
C ASN A 108 4.99 28.01 44.40
N ALA A 109 5.12 26.93 45.17
CA ALA A 109 4.41 26.68 46.41
C ALA A 109 4.87 27.65 47.52
#